data_AF-A0A1Z4GC92-F1
#
_entry.id   AF-A0A1Z4GC92-F1
#
_cell.length_a   1.000
_cell.length_b   1.000
_cell.length_c   1.000
_cell.angle_alpha   90.00
_cell.angle_beta   90.00
_cell.angle_gamma   90.00
#
_symmetry.space_group_name_H-M   'P 1'
#
loop_
_entity.id
_entity.type
_entity.pdbx_description
1 polymer ?
#
loop_
_entity_poly.entity_id
_entity_poly.type
_entity_poly.pdbx_seq_one_letter_code
_entity_poly.pdbx_strand_id
1 'polypeptide(L)' 'MICSTESSDRMVWLFAQEKQMILLTANRSMKGEDSLEQVIREESLPTSLPVITLANVDRIYRKKISRTVC' A
#
# COMPACT_ATOMS: atom_id res chain seq x y z
N MET A 1 3.50 15.43 -11.33
CA MET A 1 2.92 16.10 -10.15
C MET A 1 1.49 15.60 -10.01
N ILE A 2 1.25 14.76 -9.00
CA ILE A 2 -0.06 14.53 -8.38
C ILE A 2 0.25 14.05 -6.97
N CYS A 3 0.29 15.00 -6.04
CA CYS A 3 0.28 14.74 -4.61
C CYS A 3 -0.93 15.51 -4.11
N SER A 4 -2.09 14.88 -4.23
CA SER A 4 -3.33 15.34 -3.60
C SER A 4 -3.63 14.30 -2.55
N THR A 5 -3.68 14.71 -1.30
CA THR A 5 -3.84 13.88 -0.10
C THR A 5 -5.17 13.12 -0.01
N GLU A 6 -5.98 13.16 -1.08
CA GLU A 6 -7.29 12.50 -1.24
C GLU A 6 -7.31 11.68 -2.55
N SER A 7 -6.21 11.02 -2.91
CA SER A 7 -6.25 10.07 -4.02
C SER A 7 -6.99 8.82 -3.55
N SER A 8 -8.18 8.57 -4.10
CA SER A 8 -8.98 7.37 -3.83
C SER A 8 -8.12 6.11 -3.97
N ASP A 9 -8.29 5.13 -3.07
CA ASP A 9 -7.50 3.88 -3.10
C ASP A 9 -7.63 3.19 -4.47
N ARG A 10 -8.77 3.36 -5.15
CA ARG A 10 -9.00 2.91 -6.53
C ARG A 10 -7.97 3.49 -7.51
N MET A 11 -7.75 4.80 -7.50
CA MET A 11 -6.81 5.47 -8.39
C MET A 11 -5.38 5.01 -8.15
N VAL A 12 -4.99 4.84 -6.88
CA VAL A 12 -3.66 4.34 -6.50
C VAL A 12 -3.46 2.91 -6.98
N TRP A 13 -4.48 2.05 -6.82
CA TRP A 13 -4.44 0.67 -7.28
C TRP A 13 -4.34 0.57 -8.80
N LEU A 14 -5.21 1.25 -9.54
CA LEU A 14 -5.20 1.27 -11.00
C LEU A 14 -3.85 1.74 -11.55
N PHE A 15 -3.30 2.82 -10.98
CA PHE A 15 -1.99 3.32 -11.37
C PHE A 15 -0.88 2.29 -11.12
N ALA A 16 -0.92 1.59 -9.99
CA ALA A 16 0.05 0.53 -9.69
C ALA A 16 -0.04 -0.62 -10.70
N GLN A 17 -1.25 -1.05 -11.07
CA GLN A 17 -1.46 -2.10 -12.06
C GLN A 17 -0.99 -1.68 -13.45
N GLU A 18 -1.34 -0.46 -13.90
CA GLU A 18 -0.94 0.07 -15.21
C GLU A 18 0.59 0.16 -15.34
N LYS A 19 1.27 0.55 -14.26
CA LYS A 19 2.73 0.66 -14.22
C LYS A 19 3.44 -0.63 -13.82
N GLN A 20 2.72 -1.73 -13.66
CA GLN A 20 3.26 -3.04 -13.25
C GLN A 20 4.07 -2.95 -11.94
N MET A 21 3.54 -2.22 -10.96
CA MET A 21 4.14 -2.02 -9.65
C MET A 21 3.39 -2.80 -8.56
N ILE A 22 4.15 -3.28 -7.57
CA ILE A 22 3.59 -3.88 -6.36
C ILE A 22 3.28 -2.77 -5.37
N LEU A 23 2.03 -2.72 -4.89
CA LEU A 23 1.61 -1.74 -3.90
C LEU A 23 1.94 -2.24 -2.49
N LEU A 24 2.76 -1.48 -1.76
CA LEU A 24 3.10 -1.73 -0.36
C LEU A 24 2.41 -0.68 0.51
N THR A 25 1.53 -1.11 1.41
CA THR A 25 0.73 -0.19 2.23
C THR A 25 0.76 -0.57 3.72
N ALA A 26 0.68 0.42 4.60
CA ALA A 26 0.41 0.23 6.03
C ALA A 26 -1.04 0.56 6.40
N ASN A 27 -1.86 0.90 5.40
CA ASN A 27 -3.23 1.34 5.57
C ASN A 27 -4.10 0.15 6.00
N ARG A 28 -4.51 0.16 7.28
CA ARG A 28 -5.43 -0.83 7.87
C ARG A 28 -6.89 -0.37 7.83
N SER A 29 -7.15 0.91 7.55
CA SER A 29 -8.52 1.41 7.41
C SER A 29 -9.02 1.13 5.99
N MET A 30 -9.49 -0.10 5.80
CA MET A 30 -10.17 -0.55 4.58
C MET A 30 -11.69 -0.38 4.73
N LYS A 31 -12.16 0.79 5.15
CA LYS A 31 -13.59 1.05 5.35
C LYS A 31 -14.05 2.24 4.52
N GLY A 32 -14.87 1.98 3.51
CA GLY A 32 -15.47 2.96 2.60
C GLY A 32 -15.78 2.33 1.24
N GLU A 33 -16.70 2.94 0.47
CA GLU A 33 -17.14 2.46 -0.86
C GLU A 33 -16.02 2.46 -1.92
N ASP A 34 -14.92 3.18 -1.65
CA ASP A 34 -13.71 3.20 -2.48
C ASP A 34 -12.51 2.60 -1.75
N SER A 35 -12.74 1.70 -0.78
CA SER A 35 -11.64 1.04 -0.09
C SER A 35 -10.86 0.13 -1.03
N LEU A 36 -9.54 0.03 -0.79
CA LEU A 36 -8.66 -0.85 -1.55
C LEU A 36 -9.15 -2.32 -1.60
N GLU A 37 -9.81 -2.80 -0.54
CA GLU A 37 -10.39 -4.15 -0.52
C GLU A 37 -11.48 -4.32 -1.58
N GLN A 38 -12.41 -3.38 -1.64
CA GLN A 38 -13.54 -3.44 -2.53
C GLN A 38 -13.07 -3.36 -3.98
N VAL A 39 -12.14 -2.45 -4.27
CA VAL A 39 -11.52 -2.33 -5.59
C VAL A 39 -10.84 -3.64 -6.01
N ILE A 40 -10.04 -4.25 -5.13
CA ILE A 40 -9.42 -5.55 -5.44
C ILE A 40 -10.49 -6.62 -5.67
N ARG A 41 -11.57 -6.67 -4.88
CA ARG A 41 -12.63 -7.68 -5.05
C ARG A 41 -13.41 -7.52 -6.35
N GLU A 42 -13.70 -6.28 -6.75
CA GLU A 42 -14.53 -5.98 -7.92
C GLU A 42 -13.73 -5.96 -9.22
N GLU A 43 -12.50 -5.44 -9.19
CA GLU A 43 -11.71 -5.14 -10.38
C GLU A 43 -10.49 -6.04 -10.56
N SER A 44 -10.17 -6.94 -9.60
CA SER A 44 -9.01 -7.83 -9.78
C SER A 44 -9.20 -8.83 -10.91
N LEU A 45 -8.16 -8.92 -11.73
CA LEU A 45 -8.01 -9.94 -12.77
C LEU A 45 -6.98 -10.96 -12.31
N PRO A 46 -6.95 -12.19 -12.88
CA PRO A 46 -5.92 -13.18 -12.58
C PRO A 46 -4.48 -12.71 -12.85
N THR A 47 -4.33 -11.65 -13.65
CA THR A 47 -3.05 -11.01 -13.99
C THR A 47 -2.70 -9.82 -13.09
N SER A 48 -3.57 -9.45 -12.15
CA SER A 48 -3.33 -8.31 -11.25
C SER A 48 -2.20 -8.59 -10.27
N LEU A 49 -1.36 -7.59 -10.04
CA LEU A 49 -0.24 -7.65 -9.10
C LEU A 49 -0.73 -7.58 -7.66
N PRO A 50 -0.06 -8.30 -6.73
CA PRO A 50 -0.46 -8.36 -5.34
C PRO A 50 -0.29 -7.00 -4.65
N VAL A 51 -1.17 -6.76 -3.66
CA VAL A 51 -1.02 -5.68 -2.70
C VAL A 51 -0.51 -6.28 -1.39
N ILE A 52 0.54 -5.69 -0.84
CA ILE A 52 1.16 -6.15 0.41
C ILE A 52 0.85 -5.15 1.52
N THR A 53 0.11 -5.62 2.52
CA THR A 53 -0.20 -4.82 3.72
C THR A 53 0.78 -5.15 4.85
N LEU A 54 1.56 -4.16 5.26
CA LEU A 54 2.45 -4.25 6.41
C LEU A 54 1.71 -3.89 7.69
N ALA A 55 1.31 -4.91 8.45
CA ALA A 55 0.56 -4.73 9.69
C ALA A 55 1.35 -3.94 10.76
N ASN A 56 2.68 -4.04 10.76
CA ASN A 56 3.53 -3.35 11.71
C ASN A 56 4.84 -2.92 11.03
N VAL A 57 4.91 -1.64 10.67
CA VAL A 57 6.08 -1.04 10.03
C VAL A 57 7.26 -0.94 11.01
N ASP A 58 7.01 -0.79 12.31
CA ASP A 58 8.06 -0.73 13.34
C ASP A 58 8.87 -2.02 13.43
N ARG A 59 8.29 -3.16 13.04
CA ARG A 59 8.97 -4.45 13.00
C ARG A 59 9.94 -4.59 11.82
N ILE A 60 9.77 -3.76 10.79
CA ILE A 60 10.60 -3.74 9.57
C ILE A 60 11.73 -2.72 9.69
N TYR A 61 11.52 -1.65 10.46
CA TYR A 61 12.61 -0.76 10.83
C TYR A 61 13.66 -1.52 11.64
N ARG A 62 14.79 -1.83 10.99
CA ARG A 62 15.99 -2.29 11.66
C ARG A 62 16.35 -1.25 12.71
N LYS A 63 16.24 -1.60 13.99
CA LYS A 63 16.76 -0.81 15.10
C LYS A 63 18.22 -0.50 14.75
N LYS A 64 18.54 0.76 14.41
CA LYS A 64 19.93 1.20 14.35
C LYS A 64 20.46 0.96 15.76
N ILE A 65 21.26 -0.08 15.92
CA ILE A 65 22.09 -0.22 17.10
C ILE A 65 23.11 0.89 16.95
N SER A 66 22.77 2.07 17.49
CA SER A 66 23.76 3.07 17.83
C SER A 66 24.66 2.38 18.86
N ARG A 67 25.78 1.82 18.40
CA ARG A 67 26.88 1.50 19.28
C ARG A 67 27.40 2.84 19.78
N THR A 68 26.82 3.36 20.86
CA THR A 68 27.53 4.32 21.69
C THR A 68 28.67 3.54 22.31
N VAL A 69 29.83 3.63 21.67
CA VAL A 69 31.10 3.33 22.32
C VAL A 69 31.58 4.66 22.89
N CYS A 70 31.93 4.62 24.17
CA CYS A 70 32.37 5.71 25.06
C CYS A 70 31.25 6.51 25.71
#